data_AF-A0A2V9GKG5-F1
#
_entry.id   AF-A0A2V9GKG5-F1
#
_cell.length_a   1.000
_cell.length_b   1.000
_cell.length_c   1.000
_cell.angle_alpha   90.00
_cell.angle_beta   90.00
_cell.angle_gamma   90.00
#
_symmetry.space_group_name_H-M   'P 1'
#
loop_
_entity.id
_entity.type
_entity.pdbx_description
1 polymer ?
#
loop_
_entity_poly.entity_id
_entity_poly.type
_entity_poly.pdbx_seq_one_letter_code
_entity_poly.pdbx_strand_id
1 'polypeptide(L)'
;MHRTLEFLLHHGYALLLGWVFAEQVGLPVPSMPLLLAAGALAGTGHLSFFASLFYVILAAVTADSIWYQLGRREGIKILKLLCKISLEPDSCVRRTEGVFSKQGAR
;
A
#
# COMPACT_ATOMS: atom_id res chain seq x y z
N MET A 1 -22.08 -17.13 -12.44
CA MET A 1 -20.63 -16.94 -12.74
C MET A 1 -20.34 -15.88 -13.83
N HIS A 2 -21.30 -15.43 -14.64
CA HIS A 2 -21.05 -14.35 -15.63
C HIS A 2 -20.95 -12.93 -15.00
N ARG A 3 -21.78 -12.59 -13.99
CA ARG A 3 -21.79 -11.26 -13.34
C ARG A 3 -20.49 -10.88 -12.61
N THR A 4 -19.82 -11.83 -11.98
CA THR A 4 -18.55 -11.60 -11.28
C THR A 4 -17.42 -11.30 -12.27
N LEU A 5 -17.45 -11.93 -13.45
CA LEU A 5 -16.48 -11.69 -14.51
C LEU A 5 -16.71 -10.31 -15.15
N GLU A 6 -17.96 -9.93 -15.43
CA GLU A 6 -18.30 -8.58 -15.91
C GLU A 6 -17.88 -7.49 -14.92
N PHE A 7 -18.13 -7.67 -13.62
CA PHE A 7 -17.71 -6.69 -12.61
C PHE A 7 -16.19 -6.56 -12.53
N LEU A 8 -15.46 -7.66 -12.66
CA LEU A 8 -13.99 -7.70 -12.62
C LEU A 8 -13.36 -7.20 -13.93
N LEU A 9 -14.04 -7.33 -15.07
CA LEU A 9 -13.65 -6.71 -16.34
C LEU A 9 -13.93 -5.20 -16.34
N HIS A 10 -14.99 -4.76 -15.68
CA HIS A 10 -15.37 -3.33 -15.64
C HIS A 10 -14.66 -2.56 -14.51
N HIS A 11 -14.27 -3.22 -13.42
CA HIS A 11 -13.64 -2.62 -12.22
C HIS A 11 -12.29 -3.26 -11.83
N GLY A 12 -11.73 -4.18 -12.61
CA GLY A 12 -10.47 -4.88 -12.26
C GLY A 12 -9.32 -3.94 -11.96
N TYR A 13 -9.22 -2.84 -12.69
CA TYR A 13 -8.24 -1.78 -12.45
C TYR A 13 -8.49 -1.01 -11.14
N ALA A 14 -9.74 -0.69 -10.82
CA ALA A 14 -10.10 -0.03 -9.57
C ALA A 14 -9.83 -0.94 -8.37
N LEU A 15 -10.06 -2.25 -8.52
CA LEU A 15 -9.78 -3.25 -7.50
C LEU A 15 -8.27 -3.42 -7.29
N LEU A 16 -7.48 -3.47 -8.36
CA LEU A 16 -6.02 -3.46 -8.28
C LEU A 16 -5.50 -2.21 -7.55
N LEU A 17 -6.01 -1.04 -7.94
CA LEU A 17 -5.62 0.22 -7.31
C LEU A 17 -5.97 0.23 -5.82
N GLY A 18 -7.23 -0.07 -5.48
CA GLY A 18 -7.71 -0.01 -4.09
C GLY A 18 -7.06 -1.04 -3.18
N TRP A 19 -6.87 -2.27 -3.67
CA TRP A 19 -6.29 -3.35 -2.87
C TRP A 19 -4.80 -3.15 -2.60
N VAL A 20 -4.02 -2.80 -3.63
CA VAL A 20 -2.59 -2.51 -3.47
C VAL A 20 -2.39 -1.26 -2.62
N PHE A 21 -3.21 -0.23 -2.81
CA PHE A 21 -3.18 0.97 -1.96
C PHE A 21 -3.46 0.64 -0.50
N ALA A 22 -4.49 -0.17 -0.23
CA ALA A 22 -4.84 -0.58 1.14
C ALA A 22 -3.68 -1.32 1.82
N GLU A 23 -3.06 -2.28 1.14
CA GLU A 23 -1.86 -2.96 1.66
C GLU A 23 -0.73 -1.98 1.96
N GLN A 24 -0.40 -1.10 1.00
CA GLN A 24 0.72 -0.15 1.13
C GLN A 24 0.49 0.92 2.20
N VAL A 25 -0.77 1.26 2.50
CA VAL A 25 -1.13 2.13 3.62
C VAL A 25 -1.07 1.40 4.97
N GLY A 26 -0.80 0.09 4.98
CA GLY A 26 -0.53 -0.69 6.18
C GLY A 26 -1.68 -1.57 6.66
N LEU A 27 -2.72 -1.79 5.83
CA LEU A 27 -3.74 -2.79 6.15
C LEU A 27 -3.15 -4.19 5.97
N PRO A 28 -3.47 -5.16 6.87
CA PRO A 28 -2.95 -6.52 6.79
C PRO A 28 -3.70 -7.34 5.72
N VAL A 29 -3.59 -6.95 4.45
CA VAL A 29 -4.20 -7.63 3.30
C VAL A 29 -3.13 -8.03 2.29
N PRO A 30 -3.10 -9.28 1.78
CA PRO A 30 -2.08 -9.70 0.84
C PRO A 30 -2.47 -9.36 -0.62
N SER A 31 -1.69 -8.55 -1.34
CA SER A 31 -1.90 -8.32 -2.79
C SER A 31 -1.36 -9.42 -3.69
N MET A 32 -0.42 -10.26 -3.22
CA MET A 32 0.22 -11.29 -4.05
C MET A 32 -0.79 -12.16 -4.84
N PRO A 33 -1.84 -12.74 -4.22
CA PRO A 33 -2.80 -13.56 -4.94
C PRO A 33 -3.57 -12.77 -6.02
N LEU A 34 -3.89 -11.51 -5.72
CA LEU A 34 -4.61 -10.64 -6.64
C LEU A 34 -3.75 -10.26 -7.86
N LEU A 35 -2.48 -9.93 -7.65
CA LEU A 35 -1.55 -9.61 -8.72
C LEU A 35 -1.28 -10.82 -9.62
N LEU A 36 -1.19 -12.02 -9.05
CA LEU A 36 -1.09 -13.27 -9.81
C LEU A 36 -2.34 -13.50 -10.68
N ALA A 37 -3.53 -13.29 -10.13
CA ALA A 37 -4.78 -13.39 -10.88
C ALA A 37 -4.85 -12.35 -12.02
N ALA A 38 -4.45 -11.10 -11.75
CA ALA A 38 -4.40 -10.06 -12.77
C ALA A 38 -3.39 -10.37 -13.88
N GLY A 39 -2.24 -10.97 -13.55
CA GLY A 39 -1.27 -11.46 -14.54
C GLY A 39 -1.83 -12.56 -15.43
N ALA A 40 -2.53 -13.54 -14.83
CA ALA A 40 -3.19 -14.61 -15.59
C ALA A 40 -4.30 -14.08 -16.53
N LEU A 41 -5.08 -13.11 -16.06
CA LEU A 41 -6.11 -12.44 -16.86
C LEU A 41 -5.50 -11.56 -17.96
N ALA A 42 -4.33 -10.97 -17.73
CA ALA A 42 -3.59 -10.25 -18.76
C ALA A 42 -3.07 -11.21 -19.84
N GLY A 43 -2.57 -12.39 -19.45
CA GLY A 43 -2.11 -13.41 -20.39
C GLY A 43 -3.23 -14.01 -21.26
N THR A 44 -4.48 -13.97 -20.79
CA THR A 44 -5.66 -14.43 -21.53
C THR A 44 -6.38 -13.31 -22.30
N GLY A 45 -5.86 -12.08 -22.28
CA GLY A 45 -6.43 -10.93 -22.99
C GLY A 45 -7.63 -10.27 -22.33
N HIS A 46 -7.99 -10.68 -21.11
CA HIS A 46 -9.10 -10.11 -20.33
C HIS A 46 -8.73 -8.79 -19.64
N LEU A 47 -7.44 -8.56 -19.37
CA LEU A 47 -6.92 -7.32 -18.79
C LEU A 47 -5.73 -6.83 -19.66
N SER A 48 -5.55 -5.51 -19.76
CA SER A 48 -4.34 -4.98 -20.38
C SER A 48 -3.19 -5.05 -19.37
N PHE A 49 -2.11 -5.74 -19.72
CA PHE A 49 -0.92 -5.84 -18.88
C PHE A 49 -0.38 -4.46 -18.48
N PHE A 50 -0.25 -3.55 -19.46
CA PHE A 50 0.27 -2.20 -19.22
C PHE A 50 -0.68 -1.35 -18.36
N ALA A 51 -1.99 -1.49 -18.55
CA ALA A 51 -2.95 -0.79 -17.70
C ALA A 51 -2.89 -1.33 -16.27
N SER A 52 -2.90 -2.65 -16.08
CA SER A 52 -2.77 -3.28 -14.76
C SER A 52 -1.50 -2.82 -14.04
N LEU A 53 -0.36 -2.83 -14.74
CA LEU A 53 0.92 -2.35 -14.21
C LEU A 53 0.85 -0.87 -13.80
N PHE A 54 0.26 -0.02 -14.64
CA PHE A 54 0.09 1.41 -14.35
C PHE A 54 -0.72 1.64 -13.08
N TYR A 55 -1.88 0.98 -12.92
CA TYR A 55 -2.73 1.14 -11.73
C TYR A 55 -2.06 0.64 -10.44
N VAL A 56 -1.32 -0.46 -10.52
CA VAL A 56 -0.54 -1.00 -9.38
C VAL A 56 0.56 -0.03 -8.96
N ILE A 57 1.34 0.49 -9.93
CA ILE A 57 2.39 1.48 -9.66
C ILE A 57 1.79 2.77 -9.09
N LEU A 58 0.68 3.25 -9.66
CA LEU A 58 0.00 4.45 -9.20
C LEU A 58 -0.46 4.30 -7.74
N ALA A 59 -1.03 3.15 -7.38
CA ALA A 59 -1.44 2.85 -6.02
C ALA A 59 -0.26 2.88 -5.04
N ALA A 60 0.83 2.16 -5.38
CA ALA A 60 2.02 2.08 -4.54
C ALA A 60 2.68 3.45 -4.35
N VAL A 61 2.95 4.18 -5.44
CA VAL A 61 3.59 5.50 -5.39
C VAL A 61 2.74 6.49 -4.60
N THR A 62 1.41 6.45 -4.74
CA THR A 62 0.51 7.33 -3.99
C THR A 62 0.57 7.04 -2.49
N ALA A 63 0.51 5.76 -2.10
CA ALA A 63 0.62 5.35 -0.70
C ALA A 63 1.98 5.73 -0.10
N ASP A 64 3.08 5.43 -0.81
CA ASP A 64 4.44 5.77 -0.39
C ASP A 64 4.64 7.28 -0.28
N SER A 65 4.05 8.05 -1.20
CA SER A 65 4.08 9.52 -1.16
C SER A 65 3.33 10.08 0.04
N ILE A 66 2.17 9.49 0.40
CA ILE A 66 1.44 9.87 1.62
C ILE A 66 2.30 9.60 2.84
N TRP A 67 2.90 8.41 2.96
CA TRP A 67 3.78 8.07 4.07
C TRP A 67 5.01 8.97 4.15
N TYR A 68 5.64 9.25 3.01
CA TYR A 68 6.77 10.15 2.93
C TYR A 68 6.39 11.55 3.42
N GLN A 69 5.25 12.08 2.96
CA GLN A 69 4.81 13.42 3.32
C GLN A 69 4.38 13.50 4.79
N LEU A 70 3.74 12.47 5.33
CA LEU A 70 3.41 12.36 6.75
C LEU A 70 4.68 12.32 7.60
N GLY A 71 5.67 11.50 7.22
CA GLY A 71 6.97 11.46 7.90
C GLY A 71 7.72 12.79 7.82
N ARG A 72 7.67 13.47 6.67
CA ARG A 72 8.35 14.75 6.43
C ARG A 72 7.72 15.93 7.16
N ARG A 73 6.38 15.99 7.27
CA ARG A 73 5.66 17.11 7.93
C ARG A 73 5.47 16.90 9.42
N GLU A 74 5.08 15.70 9.83
CA GLU A 74 4.65 15.43 11.21
C GLU A 74 5.71 14.71 12.05
N GLY A 75 6.73 14.09 11.43
CA GLY A 75 7.91 13.51 12.09
C GLY A 75 7.55 12.61 13.28
N ILE A 76 7.94 13.04 14.49
CA ILE A 76 7.71 12.28 15.73
C ILE A 76 6.20 12.10 16.05
N LYS A 77 5.31 12.98 15.58
CA LYS A 77 3.88 12.87 15.89
C LYS A 77 3.23 11.66 15.22
N ILE A 78 3.58 11.36 13.96
CA ILE A 78 3.05 10.16 13.28
C ILE A 78 3.61 8.90 13.94
N LEU A 79 4.86 8.93 14.41
CA LEU A 79 5.47 7.83 15.16
C LEU A 79 4.71 7.55 16.47
N LYS A 80 4.30 8.59 17.21
CA LYS A 80 3.48 8.41 18.42
C LYS A 80 2.12 7.79 18.12
N LEU A 81 1.49 8.18 17.01
CA LEU A 81 0.22 7.57 16.56
C LEU A 81 0.39 6.09 16.20
N LEU A 82 1.44 5.76 15.45
CA LEU A 82 1.75 4.38 15.07
C LEU A 82 2.12 3.51 16.27
N CYS A 83 2.99 4.02 17.15
CA CYS A 83 3.41 3.31 18.35
C CYS A 83 2.26 3.13 19.36
N LYS A 84 1.19 3.94 19.30
CA LYS A 84 -0.03 3.71 20.10
C LYS A 84 -0.74 2.39 19.75
N ILE A 85 -0.57 1.90 18.53
CA ILE A 85 -1.10 0.62 18.07
C ILE A 85 -0.17 -0.54 18.48
N SER A 86 1.07 -0.24 18.85
CA SER A 86 2.05 -1.22 19.31
C SER A 86 1.74 -1.72 20.72
N LEU A 87 2.09 -2.97 21.00
CA LEU A 87 1.95 -3.60 22.31
C LEU A 87 2.69 -2.82 23.42
N GLU A 88 3.77 -2.10 23.07
CA GLU A 88 4.60 -1.36 24.02
C GLU A 88 4.93 0.06 23.49
N PRO A 89 4.02 1.03 23.67
CA PRO A 89 4.08 2.33 23.01
C PRO A 89 5.30 3.18 23.42
N ASP A 90 5.64 3.23 24.71
CA ASP A 90 6.76 4.05 25.20
C ASP A 90 8.12 3.53 24.73
N SER A 91 8.29 2.21 24.71
CA SER A 91 9.50 1.55 24.19
C SER A 91 9.63 1.75 22.68
N CYS A 92 8.52 1.61 21.94
CA CYS A 92 8.45 1.85 20.49
C CYS A 92 8.86 3.28 20.11
N VAL A 93 8.34 4.29 20.82
CA VAL A 93 8.69 5.69 20.55
C VAL A 93 10.16 5.96 20.86
N ARG A 94 10.65 5.65 22.09
CA ARG A 94 12.05 5.95 22.47
C ARG A 94 13.07 5.25 21.57
N ARG A 95 12.82 3.98 21.22
CA ARG A 95 13.71 3.20 20.35
C ARG A 95 13.78 3.81 18.97
N THR A 96 12.62 4.17 18.41
CA THR A 96 12.53 4.68 17.05
C THR A 96 13.04 6.11 16.94
N GLU A 97 12.75 6.99 17.92
CA GLU A 97 13.38 8.32 18.04
C GLU A 97 14.90 8.24 18.14
N GLY A 98 15.44 7.29 18.92
CA GLY A 98 16.89 7.10 19.04
C GLY A 98 17.56 6.69 17.73
N VAL A 99 16.87 5.91 16.88
CA VAL A 99 17.35 5.54 15.54
C VAL A 99 17.27 6.74 14.60
N PHE A 100 16.12 7.43 14.54
CA PHE A 100 15.95 8.63 13.71
C PHE A 100 16.92 9.75 14.11
N SER A 101 17.22 9.94 15.39
CA SER A 101 18.20 10.93 15.85
C SER A 101 19.62 10.63 15.39
N LYS A 102 19.96 9.35 15.17
CA LYS A 102 21.31 8.93 14.74
C LYS A 102 21.44 8.83 13.21
N GLN A 103 20.37 8.42 12.53
CA GLN A 103 20.40 7.99 11.13
C GLN A 103 19.37 8.71 10.23
N GLY A 104 18.50 9.52 10.81
CA GLY A 104 17.48 10.26 10.06
C GLY A 104 18.10 11.33 9.16
N ALA A 105 17.34 11.74 8.14
CA ALA A 105 17.70 12.85 7.28
C ALA A 105 17.86 14.12 8.14
N ARG A 106 19.01 14.80 8.01
CA ARG A 106 19.28 16.10 8.64
C ARG A 106 18.44 17.20 8.01
#